data_AF-A0A957SH42-F1
#
_entry.id   AF-A0A957SH42-F1
#
_cell.length_a   1.000
_cell.length_b   1.000
_cell.length_c   1.000
_cell.angle_alpha   90.00
_cell.angle_beta   90.00
_cell.angle_gamma   90.00
#
_symmetry.space_group_name_H-M   'P 1'
#
loop_
_entity.id
_entity.type
_entity.pdbx_description
1 polymer ?
#
loop_
_entity_poly.entity_id
_entity_poly.type
_entity_poly.pdbx_seq_one_letter_code
_entity_poly.pdbx_strand_id
1 'polypeptide(L)'
;AARQNQLFRFGTYSSPRGGAIGLLFLLCGMLLLTGCGSSGAQGNHQNGADAPAQLGAVAGSEAVAQATTLAQRHEESAPAPAPIGTVSYYESSVTLPVYPFEQYQSDAVDPDTNWPYKAFDYERFELEAPKPQNRRFRTIVLENAFLELTILPELGGRLWQVVHKPTGNRMFYQNTVVKPTRWGPSNQRGWFGLGGLEWNIPVIEHGYEWGTEWGVLPLQHSPELASVTLFTPPDGRPLNASITISLLAGAASFEVEPSISNLSDKSVTFDYWQTAMLAPGKKNSPSAQLHFVVPSAQMMVHSTNDPALPLPGETFTWPQYDGRDLSHLGNWNQYLGFFEYPEA
;
A
#
# COMPACT_ATOMS: atom_id res chain seq x y z
N ALA A 1 4.77 -17.51 7.27
CA ALA A 1 3.86 -16.49 6.72
C ALA A 1 4.21 -15.16 7.35
N ALA A 2 4.42 -14.12 6.55
CA ALA A 2 4.50 -12.74 7.05
C ALA A 2 3.06 -12.20 7.17
N ARG A 3 2.75 -11.52 8.28
CA ARG A 3 1.46 -10.85 8.52
C ARG A 3 1.71 -9.43 8.99
N GLN A 4 0.92 -8.49 8.49
CA GLN A 4 0.92 -7.10 8.92
C GLN A 4 -0.54 -6.65 9.00
N ASN A 5 -0.94 -5.98 10.08
CA ASN A 5 -2.29 -5.42 10.21
C ASN A 5 -2.21 -3.90 10.10
N GLN A 6 -3.04 -3.32 9.24
CA GLN A 6 -3.14 -1.87 9.08
C GLN A 6 -4.58 -1.41 9.26
N LEU A 7 -4.78 -0.36 10.07
CA LEU A 7 -6.07 0.25 10.35
C LEU A 7 -6.18 1.62 9.69
N PHE A 8 -7.09 1.75 8.72
CA PHE A 8 -7.38 3.01 8.03
C PHE A 8 -8.54 3.72 8.73
N ARG A 9 -8.30 4.86 9.42
CA ARG A 9 -9.34 5.63 10.12
C ARG A 9 -9.73 6.91 9.37
N PHE A 10 -11.04 7.20 9.31
CA PHE A 10 -11.62 8.39 8.71
C PHE A 10 -12.53 9.11 9.72
N GLY A 11 -12.46 10.43 9.81
CA GLY A 11 -13.32 11.20 10.70
C GLY A 11 -12.96 12.68 10.70
N THR A 12 -13.88 13.51 11.20
CA THR A 12 -13.59 14.92 11.48
C THR A 12 -13.00 15.02 12.88
N TYR A 13 -11.69 15.27 12.98
CA TYR A 13 -11.09 15.63 14.27
C TYR A 13 -11.42 17.09 14.56
N SER A 14 -12.16 17.34 15.63
CA SER A 14 -12.39 18.70 16.14
C SER A 14 -11.32 18.99 17.19
N SER A 15 -10.31 19.78 16.80
CA SER A 15 -9.40 20.40 17.76
C SER A 15 -10.19 21.35 18.68
N PRO A 16 -9.88 21.45 19.99
CA PRO A 16 -10.47 22.47 20.88
C PRO A 16 -10.13 23.92 20.47
N ARG A 17 -9.35 24.11 19.40
CA ARG A 17 -9.19 25.38 18.69
C ARG A 17 -9.59 25.18 17.22
N GLY A 18 -10.61 25.89 16.79
CA GLY A 18 -11.30 25.72 15.51
C GLY A 18 -10.37 25.58 14.30
N GLY A 19 -10.62 24.53 13.53
CA GLY A 19 -9.97 24.20 12.27
C GLY A 19 -10.32 22.75 11.94
N ALA A 20 -11.01 22.51 10.83
CA ALA A 20 -11.33 21.16 10.38
C ALA A 20 -10.06 20.49 9.84
N ILE A 21 -9.63 19.39 10.45
CA ILE A 21 -8.42 18.65 10.10
C ILE A 21 -8.83 17.35 9.41
N GLY A 22 -8.44 17.20 8.14
CA GLY A 22 -8.45 15.92 7.43
C GLY A 22 -7.13 15.19 7.67
N LEU A 23 -7.21 13.97 8.18
CA LEU A 23 -6.06 13.10 8.46
C LEU A 23 -5.97 12.05 7.35
N LEU A 24 -4.78 11.85 6.78
CA LEU A 24 -4.50 10.68 5.95
C LEU A 24 -3.01 10.35 6.01
N PHE A 25 -2.72 9.11 6.39
CA PHE A 25 -1.40 8.53 6.50
C PHE A 25 -0.91 8.06 5.13
N LEU A 26 0.31 8.44 4.76
CA LEU A 26 1.15 7.68 3.84
C LEU A 26 2.06 6.83 4.73
N LEU A 27 1.96 5.51 4.67
CA LEU A 27 2.88 4.61 5.34
C LEU A 27 3.53 3.73 4.27
N CYS A 28 4.71 4.16 3.83
CA CYS A 28 5.70 3.29 3.22
C CYS A 28 6.19 2.35 4.34
N GLY A 29 6.00 1.06 4.18
CA GLY A 29 6.56 0.05 5.07
C GLY A 29 7.27 -1.00 4.24
N MET A 30 8.58 -0.90 4.14
CA MET A 30 9.43 -1.90 3.50
C MET A 30 9.62 -3.08 4.46
N LEU A 31 9.30 -4.30 4.02
CA LEU A 31 9.66 -5.52 4.74
C LEU A 31 10.92 -6.14 4.11
N LEU A 32 12.10 -5.66 4.48
CA LEU A 32 13.36 -6.34 4.18
C LEU A 32 13.61 -7.48 5.18
N LEU A 33 13.17 -8.69 4.86
CA LEU A 33 13.64 -9.90 5.55
C LEU A 33 14.98 -10.33 4.95
N THR A 34 16.09 -9.78 5.47
CA THR A 34 17.43 -10.26 5.14
C THR A 34 17.91 -11.30 6.17
N GLY A 35 18.15 -12.52 5.71
CA GLY A 35 18.91 -13.54 6.43
C GLY A 35 20.34 -13.61 5.88
N CYS A 36 21.33 -13.42 6.75
CA CYS A 36 22.77 -13.34 6.44
C CYS A 36 23.34 -14.51 5.60
N GLY A 37 24.01 -14.15 4.50
CA GLY A 37 25.45 -14.34 4.30
C GLY A 37 25.99 -15.66 3.75
N SER A 38 26.47 -15.63 2.49
CA SER A 38 27.75 -16.24 2.09
C SER A 38 28.33 -15.67 0.78
N SER A 39 29.47 -14.98 0.94
CA SER A 39 30.66 -14.79 0.08
C SER A 39 30.67 -15.03 -1.45
N GLY A 40 31.21 -14.03 -2.17
CA GLY A 40 32.02 -14.14 -3.39
C GLY A 40 32.75 -12.82 -3.68
N ALA A 41 34.09 -12.81 -3.58
CA ALA A 41 34.93 -11.63 -3.37
C ALA A 41 35.63 -11.06 -4.64
N GLN A 42 35.99 -9.77 -4.59
CA GLN A 42 37.28 -9.12 -4.96
C GLN A 42 37.06 -7.60 -5.01
N GLY A 43 37.79 -6.68 -4.40
CA GLY A 43 38.92 -6.66 -3.47
C GLY A 43 39.46 -5.21 -3.43
N ASN A 44 39.84 -4.71 -2.25
CA ASN A 44 41.16 -4.13 -1.91
C ASN A 44 41.14 -2.95 -0.90
N HIS A 45 42.18 -2.97 -0.05
CA HIS A 45 42.72 -1.96 0.88
C HIS A 45 42.21 -1.81 2.34
N GLN A 46 42.95 -2.52 3.22
CA GLN A 46 43.77 -2.02 4.35
C GLN A 46 43.13 -1.23 5.51
N ASN A 47 43.11 -1.83 6.72
CA ASN A 47 44.07 -1.56 7.81
C ASN A 47 43.66 -2.19 9.15
N GLY A 48 44.67 -2.54 9.97
CA GLY A 48 44.59 -2.50 11.44
C GLY A 48 44.20 -3.80 12.15
N ALA A 49 45.20 -4.48 12.70
CA ALA A 49 45.03 -5.58 13.65
C ALA A 49 44.78 -5.04 15.06
N ASP A 50 43.83 -5.62 15.79
CA ASP A 50 43.89 -5.80 17.25
C ASP A 50 43.08 -7.05 17.66
N ALA A 51 43.64 -7.78 18.62
CA ALA A 51 43.21 -9.11 19.10
C ALA A 51 41.97 -9.04 20.05
N PRO A 52 41.31 -10.18 20.37
CA PRO A 52 39.92 -10.19 20.81
C PRO A 52 39.76 -9.90 22.32
N ALA A 53 38.84 -9.01 22.67
CA ALA A 53 38.32 -8.88 24.03
C ALA A 53 37.18 -9.89 24.24
N GLN A 54 37.37 -10.78 25.22
CA GLN A 54 36.38 -11.73 25.70
C GLN A 54 35.15 -10.99 26.27
N LEU A 55 33.95 -11.35 25.81
CA LEU A 55 32.70 -10.95 26.45
C LEU A 55 32.38 -11.91 27.60
N GLY A 56 32.54 -11.42 28.82
CA GLY A 56 32.05 -12.05 30.04
C GLY A 56 30.52 -11.96 30.15
N ALA A 57 29.91 -13.02 30.64
CA ALA A 57 28.49 -13.08 30.96
C ALA A 57 28.18 -12.22 32.20
N VAL A 58 27.23 -11.30 32.10
CA VAL A 58 26.54 -10.70 33.26
C VAL A 58 25.06 -10.50 32.96
N ALA A 59 24.24 -11.10 33.84
CA ALA A 59 22.84 -10.89 34.23
C ALA A 59 21.96 -9.92 33.40
N GLY A 60 20.73 -10.26 32.97
CA GLY A 60 19.79 -11.22 33.55
C GLY A 60 19.01 -10.65 34.74
N SER A 61 18.50 -9.41 34.69
CA SER A 61 17.35 -8.99 35.53
C SER A 61 16.70 -7.64 35.19
N GLU A 62 17.31 -6.73 34.42
CA GLU A 62 16.70 -5.41 34.16
C GLU A 62 15.73 -5.36 32.95
N ALA A 63 15.82 -6.31 32.01
CA ALA A 63 14.93 -6.38 30.85
C ALA A 63 13.49 -6.85 31.18
N VAL A 64 13.28 -7.45 32.35
CA VAL A 64 11.96 -8.02 32.75
C VAL A 64 11.06 -6.96 33.40
N ALA A 65 11.63 -5.85 33.90
CA ALA A 65 10.87 -4.79 34.57
C ALA A 65 10.25 -3.75 33.61
N GLN A 66 10.80 -3.57 32.39
CA GLN A 66 10.21 -2.68 31.38
C GLN A 66 9.14 -3.36 30.51
N ALA A 67 9.17 -4.69 30.40
CA ALA A 67 8.13 -5.46 29.71
C ALA A 67 6.79 -5.49 30.48
N THR A 68 6.83 -5.33 31.81
CA THR A 68 5.64 -5.34 32.67
C THR A 68 4.90 -4.00 32.72
N THR A 69 5.52 -2.88 32.31
CA THR A 69 4.89 -1.55 32.32
C THR A 69 4.17 -1.17 31.02
N LEU A 70 4.42 -1.89 29.91
CA LEU A 70 3.66 -1.74 28.66
C LEU A 70 2.43 -2.66 28.61
N ALA A 71 2.51 -3.85 29.21
CA ALA A 71 1.38 -4.79 29.28
C ALA A 71 0.23 -4.28 30.19
N GLN A 72 0.54 -3.51 31.24
CA GLN A 72 -0.48 -2.99 32.15
C GLN A 72 -1.23 -1.73 31.65
N ARG A 73 -0.83 -1.13 30.52
CA ARG A 73 -1.59 -0.01 29.92
C ARG A 73 -2.71 -0.45 28.96
N HIS A 74 -2.84 -1.75 28.69
CA HIS A 74 -3.87 -2.30 27.81
C HIS A 74 -5.07 -2.94 28.54
N GLU A 75 -5.08 -2.99 29.88
CA GLU A 75 -6.16 -3.64 30.66
C GLU A 75 -7.17 -2.68 31.31
N GLU A 76 -7.14 -1.38 31.01
CA GLU A 76 -8.16 -0.46 31.52
C GLU A 76 -8.69 0.52 30.45
N SER A 77 -8.95 0.00 29.24
CA SER A 77 -9.92 0.66 28.35
C SER A 77 -11.26 -0.03 28.53
N ALA A 78 -12.28 0.74 28.91
CA ALA A 78 -13.67 0.28 28.90
C ALA A 78 -13.97 -0.49 27.61
N PRO A 79 -14.79 -1.57 27.64
CA PRO A 79 -15.14 -2.30 26.44
C PRO A 79 -15.63 -1.31 25.39
N ALA A 80 -15.08 -1.42 24.17
CA ALA A 80 -15.49 -0.57 23.07
C ALA A 80 -17.04 -0.58 23.00
N PRO A 81 -17.68 0.60 22.91
CA PRO A 81 -19.14 0.66 22.86
C PRO A 81 -19.66 -0.27 21.77
N ALA A 82 -20.79 -0.93 22.03
CA ALA A 82 -21.42 -1.82 21.07
C ALA A 82 -21.54 -1.10 19.71
N PRO A 83 -21.22 -1.78 18.58
CA PRO A 83 -21.24 -1.13 17.28
C PRO A 83 -22.60 -0.48 17.02
N ILE A 84 -22.59 0.80 16.66
CA ILE A 84 -23.82 1.48 16.22
C ILE A 84 -24.08 1.09 14.77
N GLY A 85 -25.25 0.49 14.50
CA GLY A 85 -25.69 0.14 13.16
C GLY A 85 -25.32 -1.28 12.73
N THR A 86 -25.39 -1.54 11.43
CA THR A 86 -25.03 -2.83 10.81
C THR A 86 -24.01 -2.62 9.70
N VAL A 87 -23.23 -3.66 9.41
CA VAL A 87 -22.45 -3.74 8.18
C VAL A 87 -23.12 -4.72 7.21
N SER A 88 -23.12 -4.35 5.94
CA SER A 88 -23.68 -5.14 4.84
C SER A 88 -22.60 -5.46 3.82
N TYR A 89 -22.83 -6.55 3.10
CA TYR A 89 -22.08 -6.91 1.90
C TYR A 89 -23.05 -7.21 0.77
N TYR A 90 -22.63 -6.88 -0.45
CA TYR A 90 -23.27 -7.36 -1.66
C TYR A 90 -22.31 -7.37 -2.84
N GLU A 91 -22.64 -8.19 -3.82
CA GLU A 91 -22.00 -8.13 -5.13
C GLU A 91 -22.71 -7.11 -6.01
N SER A 92 -21.94 -6.39 -6.80
CA SER A 92 -22.44 -5.46 -7.80
C SER A 92 -21.50 -5.50 -9.01
N SER A 93 -21.54 -4.46 -9.83
CA SER A 93 -20.66 -4.33 -10.97
C SER A 93 -20.41 -2.88 -11.32
N VAL A 94 -19.25 -2.61 -11.92
CA VAL A 94 -18.95 -1.33 -12.56
C VAL A 94 -18.65 -1.55 -14.04
N THR A 95 -19.08 -0.61 -14.89
CA THR A 95 -18.71 -0.61 -16.30
C THR A 95 -17.64 0.44 -16.52
N LEU A 96 -16.48 0.04 -17.03
CA LEU A 96 -15.36 0.91 -17.34
C LEU A 96 -14.99 0.79 -18.82
N PRO A 97 -14.59 1.87 -19.51
CA PRO A 97 -13.88 1.78 -20.78
C PRO A 97 -12.51 1.12 -20.56
N VAL A 98 -12.23 0.08 -21.33
CA VAL A 98 -11.02 -0.73 -21.24
C VAL A 98 -10.33 -0.77 -22.59
N TYR A 99 -9.08 -0.34 -22.63
CA TYR A 99 -8.23 -0.60 -23.79
C TYR A 99 -7.96 -2.10 -23.92
N PRO A 100 -7.85 -2.66 -25.14
CA PRO A 100 -7.69 -4.10 -25.35
C PRO A 100 -6.24 -4.56 -25.02
N PHE A 101 -5.80 -4.32 -23.79
CA PHE A 101 -4.43 -4.50 -23.33
C PHE A 101 -3.97 -5.96 -23.44
N GLU A 102 -4.89 -6.91 -23.34
CA GLU A 102 -4.61 -8.34 -23.44
C GLU A 102 -4.01 -8.72 -24.81
N GLN A 103 -4.31 -7.96 -25.87
CA GLN A 103 -3.75 -8.17 -27.23
C GLN A 103 -2.27 -7.79 -27.33
N TYR A 104 -1.77 -7.04 -26.36
CA TYR A 104 -0.41 -6.54 -26.26
C TYR A 104 0.33 -7.19 -25.09
N GLN A 105 -0.23 -8.26 -24.52
CA GLN A 105 0.40 -9.03 -23.46
C GLN A 105 0.95 -10.35 -24.00
N SER A 106 2.08 -10.77 -23.42
CA SER A 106 2.65 -12.11 -23.60
C SER A 106 2.99 -12.71 -22.24
N ASP A 107 2.91 -14.03 -22.15
CA ASP A 107 3.27 -14.76 -20.93
C ASP A 107 4.78 -14.74 -20.73
N ALA A 108 5.19 -14.43 -19.51
CA ALA A 108 6.57 -14.47 -19.06
C ALA A 108 6.65 -14.96 -17.62
N VAL A 109 7.84 -15.38 -17.20
CA VAL A 109 8.13 -15.77 -15.83
C VAL A 109 9.39 -15.03 -15.41
N ASP A 110 9.32 -14.40 -14.24
CA ASP A 110 10.47 -13.77 -13.63
C ASP A 110 11.42 -14.87 -13.12
N PRO A 111 12.67 -14.93 -13.59
CA PRO A 111 13.58 -16.04 -13.28
C PRO A 111 14.06 -16.04 -11.81
N ASP A 112 14.02 -14.89 -11.13
CA ASP A 112 14.53 -14.75 -9.77
C ASP A 112 13.46 -15.12 -8.74
N THR A 113 12.21 -14.72 -9.00
CA THR A 113 11.07 -14.95 -8.12
C THR A 113 10.20 -16.15 -8.52
N ASN A 114 10.44 -16.71 -9.72
CA ASN A 114 9.58 -17.71 -10.36
C ASN A 114 8.11 -17.29 -10.41
N TRP A 115 7.86 -16.00 -10.63
CA TRP A 115 6.53 -15.40 -10.63
C TRP A 115 6.03 -15.23 -12.07
N PRO A 116 4.84 -15.77 -12.42
CA PRO A 116 4.26 -15.57 -13.75
C PRO A 116 3.71 -14.15 -13.89
N TYR A 117 4.02 -13.48 -15.00
CA TYR A 117 3.53 -12.14 -15.28
C TYR A 117 3.20 -11.95 -16.76
N LYS A 118 2.44 -10.90 -17.06
CA LYS A 118 2.06 -10.50 -18.43
C LYS A 118 2.96 -9.38 -18.92
N ALA A 119 3.97 -9.70 -19.72
CA ALA A 119 4.85 -8.70 -20.34
C ALA A 119 4.07 -7.89 -21.37
N PHE A 120 4.18 -6.56 -21.32
CA PHE A 120 3.39 -5.64 -22.12
C PHE A 120 4.21 -5.00 -23.25
N ASP A 121 3.73 -5.15 -24.48
CA ASP A 121 4.28 -4.49 -25.67
C ASP A 121 3.69 -3.08 -25.82
N TYR A 122 4.25 -2.16 -25.03
CA TYR A 122 3.79 -0.77 -25.00
C TYR A 122 4.05 -0.03 -26.32
N GLU A 123 5.13 -0.36 -27.02
CA GLU A 123 5.48 0.27 -28.30
C GLU A 123 4.45 -0.06 -29.38
N ARG A 124 4.05 -1.33 -29.49
CA ARG A 124 2.99 -1.75 -30.40
C ARG A 124 1.63 -1.16 -30.01
N PHE A 125 1.33 -1.11 -28.70
CA PHE A 125 0.10 -0.48 -28.20
C PHE A 125 0.01 1.00 -28.58
N GLU A 126 1.10 1.76 -28.45
CA GLU A 126 1.12 3.16 -28.87
C GLU A 126 1.02 3.33 -30.39
N LEU A 127 1.73 2.50 -31.15
CA LEU A 127 1.73 2.56 -32.62
C LEU A 127 0.34 2.26 -33.21
N GLU A 128 -0.33 1.22 -32.73
CA GLU A 128 -1.65 0.83 -33.22
C GLU A 128 -2.78 1.71 -32.67
N ALA A 129 -2.54 2.44 -31.59
CA ALA A 129 -3.46 3.40 -30.96
C ALA A 129 -4.91 2.90 -30.83
N PRO A 130 -5.14 1.72 -30.22
CA PRO A 130 -6.47 1.12 -30.16
C PRO A 130 -7.47 1.98 -29.37
N LYS A 131 -8.76 1.72 -29.54
CA LYS A 131 -9.83 2.41 -28.80
C LYS A 131 -10.36 1.54 -27.66
N PRO A 132 -10.73 2.15 -26.51
CA PRO A 132 -11.30 1.39 -25.42
C PRO A 132 -12.72 0.94 -25.73
N GLN A 133 -13.14 -0.16 -25.11
CA GLN A 133 -14.51 -0.67 -25.15
C GLN A 133 -15.04 -0.83 -23.73
N ASN A 134 -16.33 -0.60 -23.54
CA ASN A 134 -16.95 -0.77 -22.23
C ASN A 134 -16.94 -2.25 -21.83
N ARG A 135 -16.34 -2.55 -20.68
CA ARG A 135 -16.38 -3.86 -20.03
C ARG A 135 -17.00 -3.73 -18.65
N ARG A 136 -17.86 -4.69 -18.31
CA ARG A 136 -18.48 -4.80 -17.00
C ARG A 136 -17.60 -5.68 -16.11
N PHE A 137 -17.21 -5.17 -14.96
CA PHE A 137 -16.41 -5.87 -13.95
C PHE A 137 -17.27 -6.15 -12.73
N ARG A 138 -17.11 -7.31 -12.12
CA ARG A 138 -17.71 -7.63 -10.81
C ARG A 138 -17.06 -6.77 -9.73
N THR A 139 -17.89 -6.30 -8.80
CA THR A 139 -17.42 -5.62 -7.59
C THR A 139 -17.94 -6.31 -6.35
N ILE A 140 -17.12 -6.33 -5.31
CA ILE A 140 -17.53 -6.69 -3.95
C ILE A 140 -17.65 -5.39 -3.16
N VAL A 141 -18.80 -5.17 -2.52
CA VAL A 141 -19.04 -3.97 -1.72
C VAL A 141 -19.22 -4.34 -0.26
N LEU A 142 -18.48 -3.67 0.63
CA LEU A 142 -18.71 -3.67 2.07
C LEU A 142 -19.16 -2.28 2.48
N GLU A 143 -20.28 -2.14 3.18
CA GLU A 143 -20.74 -0.83 3.62
C GLU A 143 -21.36 -0.84 5.02
N ASN A 144 -21.24 0.29 5.71
CA ASN A 144 -21.89 0.56 6.98
C ASN A 144 -22.46 1.99 6.99
N ALA A 145 -22.68 2.59 8.17
CA ALA A 145 -23.18 3.97 8.26
C ALA A 145 -22.16 5.04 7.79
N PHE A 146 -20.87 4.74 7.82
CA PHE A 146 -19.77 5.69 7.60
C PHE A 146 -19.04 5.49 6.27
N LEU A 147 -18.81 4.25 5.87
CA LEU A 147 -17.96 3.88 4.74
C LEU A 147 -18.69 2.97 3.77
N GLU A 148 -18.37 3.12 2.49
CA GLU A 148 -18.64 2.15 1.43
C GLU A 148 -17.30 1.82 0.75
N LEU A 149 -16.90 0.55 0.80
CA LEU A 149 -15.68 0.00 0.23
C LEU A 149 -16.04 -0.77 -1.04
N THR A 150 -15.45 -0.43 -2.19
CA THR A 150 -15.65 -1.16 -3.45
C THR A 150 -14.37 -1.84 -3.87
N ILE A 151 -14.39 -3.17 -3.95
CA ILE A 151 -13.26 -4.03 -4.29
C ILE A 151 -13.45 -4.56 -5.71
N LEU A 152 -12.36 -4.61 -6.48
CA LEU A 152 -12.30 -5.13 -7.85
C LEU A 152 -11.41 -6.39 -7.92
N PRO A 153 -11.98 -7.60 -7.82
CA PRO A 153 -11.22 -8.85 -7.95
C PRO A 153 -10.47 -8.96 -9.27
N GLU A 154 -11.15 -8.64 -10.38
CA GLU A 154 -10.65 -8.78 -11.76
C GLU A 154 -9.50 -7.83 -12.14
N LEU A 155 -9.21 -6.82 -11.32
CA LEU A 155 -8.20 -5.80 -11.60
C LEU A 155 -7.21 -5.70 -10.44
N GLY A 156 -6.50 -6.79 -10.16
CA GLY A 156 -5.46 -6.89 -9.14
C GLY A 156 -5.99 -7.08 -7.71
N GLY A 157 -7.24 -7.51 -7.53
CA GLY A 157 -7.84 -7.65 -6.21
C GLY A 157 -7.91 -6.34 -5.40
N ARG A 158 -7.81 -5.19 -6.07
CA ARG A 158 -7.60 -3.88 -5.42
C ARG A 158 -8.84 -3.39 -4.67
N LEU A 159 -8.63 -2.62 -3.60
CA LEU A 159 -9.67 -1.78 -3.02
C LEU A 159 -9.79 -0.50 -3.86
N TRP A 160 -10.70 -0.50 -4.82
CA TRP A 160 -10.80 0.54 -5.83
C TRP A 160 -11.45 1.84 -5.34
N GLN A 161 -12.40 1.74 -4.40
CA GLN A 161 -13.12 2.91 -3.86
C GLN A 161 -13.29 2.82 -2.35
N VAL A 162 -13.17 3.98 -1.71
CA VAL A 162 -13.65 4.22 -0.35
C VAL A 162 -14.45 5.52 -0.36
N VAL A 163 -15.74 5.43 -0.07
CA VAL A 163 -16.63 6.60 0.08
C VAL A 163 -16.91 6.83 1.55
N HIS A 164 -16.68 8.04 2.03
CA HIS A 164 -17.14 8.47 3.35
C HIS A 164 -18.56 9.04 3.24
N LYS A 165 -19.53 8.18 3.56
CA LYS A 165 -20.97 8.40 3.39
C LYS A 165 -21.50 9.69 4.03
N PRO A 166 -21.08 10.12 5.24
CA PRO A 166 -21.52 11.38 5.82
C PRO A 166 -21.22 12.62 4.96
N THR A 167 -20.14 12.57 4.18
CA THR A 167 -19.73 13.68 3.29
C THR A 167 -20.03 13.44 1.82
N GLY A 168 -20.23 12.18 1.42
CA GLY A 168 -20.27 11.72 0.03
C GLY A 168 -18.93 11.81 -0.70
N ASN A 169 -17.82 12.07 0.02
CA ASN A 169 -16.50 12.23 -0.58
C ASN A 169 -15.83 10.87 -0.81
N ARG A 170 -15.05 10.78 -1.88
CA ARG A 170 -14.15 9.65 -2.14
C ARG A 170 -12.80 9.93 -1.51
N MET A 171 -12.11 8.88 -1.05
CA MET A 171 -10.78 8.98 -0.44
C MET A 171 -9.67 8.72 -1.45
N PHE A 172 -9.89 7.77 -2.35
CA PHE A 172 -8.91 7.38 -3.35
C PHE A 172 -9.11 8.12 -4.67
N TYR A 173 -8.00 8.35 -5.35
CA TYR A 173 -7.99 8.63 -6.78
C TYR A 173 -8.59 7.44 -7.53
N GLN A 174 -9.33 7.72 -8.58
CA GLN A 174 -9.94 6.71 -9.44
C GLN A 174 -9.82 7.12 -10.89
N ASN A 175 -9.02 6.39 -11.65
CA ASN A 175 -9.07 6.49 -13.09
C ASN A 175 -10.27 5.68 -13.59
N THR A 176 -11.20 6.35 -14.26
CA THR A 176 -12.40 5.72 -14.78
C THR A 176 -12.16 4.98 -16.10
N VAL A 177 -10.90 4.89 -16.55
CA VAL A 177 -10.50 4.19 -17.78
C VAL A 177 -9.37 3.21 -17.45
N VAL A 178 -9.53 1.96 -17.88
CA VAL A 178 -8.47 0.94 -17.77
C VAL A 178 -7.57 1.10 -18.98
N LYS A 179 -6.46 1.83 -18.79
CA LYS A 179 -5.43 2.06 -19.81
C LYS A 179 -4.06 1.69 -19.25
N PRO A 180 -3.30 0.80 -19.91
CA PRO A 180 -1.92 0.53 -19.53
C PRO A 180 -1.04 1.76 -19.76
N THR A 181 -0.10 1.95 -18.85
CA THR A 181 0.99 2.93 -18.97
C THR A 181 2.28 2.20 -19.29
N ARG A 182 3.33 2.96 -19.66
CA ARG A 182 4.70 2.42 -19.81
C ARG A 182 5.43 2.18 -18.48
N TRP A 183 4.82 2.58 -17.36
CA TRP A 183 5.39 2.45 -16.02
C TRP A 183 5.17 1.04 -15.46
N GLY A 184 5.81 0.71 -14.34
CA GLY A 184 5.81 -0.62 -13.74
C GLY A 184 7.18 -1.30 -13.86
N PRO A 185 7.28 -2.60 -13.50
CA PRO A 185 8.56 -3.29 -13.47
C PRO A 185 9.19 -3.31 -14.87
N SER A 186 10.50 -3.13 -14.95
CA SER A 186 11.25 -3.02 -16.23
C SER A 186 11.05 -4.23 -17.16
N ASN A 187 10.83 -5.41 -16.57
CA ASN A 187 10.55 -6.67 -17.25
C ASN A 187 9.11 -6.78 -17.76
N GLN A 188 8.16 -6.11 -17.10
CA GLN A 188 6.73 -6.15 -17.45
C GLN A 188 6.31 -4.99 -18.36
N ARG A 189 6.86 -3.78 -18.15
CA ARG A 189 6.60 -2.57 -18.95
C ARG A 189 5.12 -2.17 -19.06
N GLY A 190 4.37 -2.41 -17.98
CA GLY A 190 2.95 -2.12 -17.91
C GLY A 190 2.54 -1.85 -16.47
N TRP A 191 1.62 -0.90 -16.29
CA TRP A 191 0.92 -0.66 -15.04
C TRP A 191 -0.40 0.05 -15.30
N PHE A 192 -1.45 -0.34 -14.57
CA PHE A 192 -2.69 0.40 -14.51
C PHE A 192 -2.65 1.43 -13.38
N GLY A 193 -2.49 2.69 -13.75
CA GLY A 193 -2.78 3.84 -12.88
C GLY A 193 -4.29 4.01 -12.64
N LEU A 194 -4.95 2.94 -12.19
CA LEU A 194 -6.40 2.81 -11.98
C LEU A 194 -6.86 3.52 -10.70
N GLY A 195 -5.92 3.82 -9.81
CA GLY A 195 -6.16 4.34 -8.48
C GLY A 195 -6.57 3.27 -7.48
N GLY A 196 -7.17 3.70 -6.38
CA GLY A 196 -7.50 2.84 -5.24
C GLY A 196 -6.30 2.55 -4.34
N LEU A 197 -6.40 1.44 -3.63
CA LEU A 197 -5.33 0.81 -2.87
C LEU A 197 -4.98 -0.51 -3.55
N GLU A 198 -3.74 -0.63 -4.02
CA GLU A 198 -3.21 -1.80 -4.73
C GLU A 198 -2.11 -2.52 -3.94
N TRP A 199 -1.87 -3.77 -4.32
CA TRP A 199 -0.91 -4.68 -3.69
C TRP A 199 0.24 -4.94 -4.66
N ASN A 200 1.44 -4.49 -4.32
CA ASN A 200 2.61 -4.64 -5.17
C ASN A 200 3.42 -5.82 -4.66
N ILE A 201 3.55 -6.86 -5.50
CA ILE A 201 4.25 -8.11 -5.20
C ILE A 201 4.65 -8.77 -6.53
N PRO A 202 5.76 -9.54 -6.61
CA PRO A 202 6.79 -9.78 -5.60
C PRO A 202 8.03 -8.89 -5.77
N VAL A 203 7.95 -7.88 -6.63
CA VAL A 203 9.08 -6.99 -6.98
C VAL A 203 8.69 -5.54 -6.70
N ILE A 204 9.71 -4.68 -6.61
CA ILE A 204 9.56 -3.22 -6.63
C ILE A 204 8.75 -2.71 -7.83
N GLU A 205 8.43 -1.40 -7.85
CA GLU A 205 7.79 -0.73 -8.98
C GLU A 205 6.43 -1.34 -9.36
N HIS A 206 5.45 -1.26 -8.47
CA HIS A 206 4.07 -1.75 -8.63
C HIS A 206 3.86 -3.28 -8.68
N GLY A 207 4.93 -4.08 -8.77
CA GLY A 207 4.84 -5.55 -8.83
C GLY A 207 4.15 -6.06 -10.11
N TYR A 208 3.84 -7.36 -10.15
CA TYR A 208 3.29 -8.01 -11.34
C TYR A 208 1.75 -8.16 -11.35
N GLU A 209 1.10 -7.94 -10.21
CA GLU A 209 -0.30 -8.33 -9.98
C GLU A 209 -1.34 -7.24 -10.20
N TRP A 210 -0.95 -6.00 -10.51
CA TRP A 210 -1.86 -4.85 -10.60
C TRP A 210 -3.04 -5.06 -11.59
N GLY A 211 -2.89 -5.93 -12.60
CA GLY A 211 -3.90 -6.17 -13.63
C GLY A 211 -4.48 -7.59 -13.65
N THR A 212 -4.04 -8.47 -12.74
CA THR A 212 -4.43 -9.89 -12.72
C THR A 212 -5.71 -10.08 -11.94
N GLU A 213 -6.58 -10.99 -12.37
CA GLU A 213 -7.76 -11.37 -11.58
C GLU A 213 -7.34 -12.16 -10.34
N TRP A 214 -7.79 -11.71 -9.16
CA TRP A 214 -7.55 -12.37 -7.89
C TRP A 214 -8.74 -13.25 -7.51
N GLY A 215 -8.44 -14.40 -6.90
CA GLY A 215 -9.45 -15.25 -6.29
C GLY A 215 -10.08 -14.58 -5.07
N VAL A 216 -11.29 -15.02 -4.72
CA VAL A 216 -12.06 -14.50 -3.58
C VAL A 216 -12.46 -15.68 -2.71
N LEU A 217 -12.12 -15.63 -1.41
CA LEU A 217 -12.67 -16.57 -0.44
C LEU A 217 -14.08 -16.14 0.01
N PRO A 218 -14.93 -17.09 0.43
CA PRO A 218 -16.25 -16.75 0.96
C PRO A 218 -16.17 -15.69 2.05
N LEU A 219 -17.07 -14.70 1.97
CA LEU A 219 -17.15 -13.61 2.92
C LEU A 219 -17.49 -14.13 4.32
N GLN A 220 -16.78 -13.63 5.33
CA GLN A 220 -17.22 -13.73 6.72
C GLN A 220 -18.12 -12.54 7.04
N HIS A 221 -19.37 -12.80 7.45
CA HIS A 221 -20.35 -11.74 7.70
C HIS A 221 -21.25 -12.00 8.89
N SER A 222 -21.39 -10.97 9.72
CA SER A 222 -22.40 -10.80 10.75
C SER A 222 -22.93 -9.36 10.69
N PRO A 223 -23.99 -9.02 11.44
CA PRO A 223 -24.39 -7.62 11.59
C PRO A 223 -23.28 -6.68 12.08
N GLU A 224 -22.26 -7.19 12.81
CA GLU A 224 -21.16 -6.39 13.33
C GLU A 224 -19.91 -6.32 12.44
N LEU A 225 -19.64 -7.34 11.63
CA LEU A 225 -18.41 -7.49 10.83
C LEU A 225 -18.71 -8.01 9.43
N ALA A 226 -18.13 -7.39 8.40
CA ALA A 226 -18.02 -7.97 7.07
C ALA A 226 -16.54 -8.02 6.67
N SER A 227 -16.06 -9.18 6.24
CA SER A 227 -14.67 -9.39 5.85
C SER A 227 -14.56 -10.26 4.60
N VAL A 228 -13.78 -9.80 3.63
CA VAL A 228 -13.49 -10.51 2.37
C VAL A 228 -11.99 -10.73 2.25
N THR A 229 -11.60 -11.92 1.80
CA THR A 229 -10.19 -12.22 1.50
C THR A 229 -10.00 -12.43 0.01
N LEU A 230 -9.09 -11.65 -0.57
CA LEU A 230 -8.65 -11.75 -1.96
C LEU A 230 -7.31 -12.48 -1.97
N PHE A 231 -7.04 -13.32 -2.97
CA PHE A 231 -5.75 -14.01 -3.05
C PHE A 231 -5.25 -14.15 -4.48
N THR A 232 -3.93 -14.16 -4.64
CA THR A 232 -3.29 -14.36 -5.95
C THR A 232 -3.67 -15.72 -6.55
N PRO A 233 -3.78 -15.84 -7.88
CA PRO A 233 -4.14 -17.10 -8.55
C PRO A 233 -3.31 -18.32 -8.07
N PRO A 234 -3.94 -19.51 -7.91
CA PRO A 234 -3.24 -20.74 -7.55
C PRO A 234 -2.61 -21.40 -8.78
N ASP A 235 -1.66 -20.71 -9.42
CA ASP A 235 -1.03 -21.13 -10.68
C ASP A 235 0.34 -21.82 -10.49
N GLY A 236 0.63 -22.27 -9.26
CA GLY A 236 1.87 -22.97 -8.93
C GLY A 236 3.06 -22.07 -8.60
N ARG A 237 2.87 -20.73 -8.56
CA ARG A 237 3.88 -19.79 -8.05
C ARG A 237 4.32 -20.12 -6.62
N PRO A 238 5.59 -19.84 -6.24
CA PRO A 238 6.12 -20.20 -4.93
C PRO A 238 5.57 -19.32 -3.81
N LEU A 239 5.01 -18.15 -4.11
CA LEU A 239 4.48 -17.21 -3.15
C LEU A 239 2.98 -16.98 -3.39
N ASN A 240 2.19 -17.15 -2.34
CA ASN A 240 0.79 -16.72 -2.33
C ASN A 240 0.65 -15.45 -1.49
N ALA A 241 0.00 -14.43 -2.05
CA ALA A 241 -0.50 -13.31 -1.26
C ALA A 241 -2.00 -13.47 -1.07
N SER A 242 -2.44 -13.23 0.15
CA SER A 242 -3.85 -13.11 0.53
C SER A 242 -4.04 -11.77 1.27
N ILE A 243 -5.03 -10.97 0.87
CA ILE A 243 -5.35 -9.70 1.49
C ILE A 243 -6.77 -9.78 2.05
N THR A 244 -6.89 -9.69 3.36
CA THR A 244 -8.18 -9.63 4.04
C THR A 244 -8.56 -8.18 4.28
N ILE A 245 -9.77 -7.78 3.90
CA ILE A 245 -10.32 -6.44 4.10
C ILE A 245 -11.56 -6.57 4.98
N SER A 246 -11.56 -5.87 6.13
CA SER A 246 -12.58 -5.99 7.16
C SER A 246 -13.21 -4.63 7.48
N LEU A 247 -14.55 -4.59 7.57
CA LEU A 247 -15.33 -3.42 7.95
C LEU A 247 -16.27 -3.77 9.12
N LEU A 248 -16.20 -2.98 10.19
CA LEU A 248 -17.09 -3.10 11.35
C LEU A 248 -18.28 -2.15 11.24
N ALA A 249 -19.46 -2.55 11.69
CA ALA A 249 -20.70 -1.78 11.57
C ALA A 249 -20.64 -0.32 12.08
N GLY A 250 -20.01 -0.11 13.23
CA GLY A 250 -19.90 1.21 13.88
C GLY A 250 -18.63 1.99 13.54
N ALA A 251 -17.80 1.50 12.62
CA ALA A 251 -16.48 2.06 12.39
C ALA A 251 -16.45 3.00 11.17
N ALA A 252 -15.94 4.21 11.36
CA ALA A 252 -15.47 5.05 10.26
C ALA A 252 -14.03 4.65 9.85
N SER A 253 -13.70 3.37 9.96
CA SER A 253 -12.39 2.81 9.65
C SER A 253 -12.54 1.40 9.11
N PHE A 254 -11.55 0.94 8.34
CA PHE A 254 -11.45 -0.45 7.88
C PHE A 254 -10.04 -0.99 8.11
N GLU A 255 -9.93 -2.32 8.18
CA GLU A 255 -8.67 -3.02 8.38
C GLU A 255 -8.25 -3.73 7.09
N VAL A 256 -6.94 -3.73 6.81
CA VAL A 256 -6.32 -4.49 5.74
C VAL A 256 -5.24 -5.38 6.36
N GLU A 257 -5.35 -6.68 6.13
CA GLU A 257 -4.46 -7.70 6.68
C GLU A 257 -3.83 -8.52 5.54
N PRO A 258 -2.66 -8.12 5.01
CA PRO A 258 -1.86 -8.98 4.16
C PRO A 258 -1.32 -10.22 4.87
N SER A 259 -1.37 -11.34 4.18
CA SER A 259 -0.69 -12.58 4.51
C SER A 259 0.08 -13.08 3.30
N ILE A 260 1.40 -13.21 3.42
CA ILE A 260 2.27 -13.74 2.38
C ILE A 260 2.85 -15.08 2.82
N SER A 261 2.62 -16.10 2.02
CA SER A 261 2.99 -17.48 2.29
C SER A 261 3.91 -18.01 1.20
N ASN A 262 5.09 -18.48 1.61
CA ASN A 262 5.97 -19.28 0.76
C ASN A 262 5.47 -20.73 0.75
N LEU A 263 5.06 -21.19 -0.42
CA LEU A 263 4.53 -22.51 -0.70
C LEU A 263 5.62 -23.50 -1.18
N SER A 264 6.86 -23.02 -1.36
CA SER A 264 8.00 -23.84 -1.78
C SER A 264 8.82 -24.34 -0.59
N ASP A 265 9.74 -25.27 -0.88
CA ASP A 265 10.73 -25.79 0.07
C ASP A 265 12.03 -24.95 0.11
N LYS A 266 12.08 -23.85 -0.64
CA LYS A 266 13.25 -22.96 -0.74
C LYS A 266 12.95 -21.61 -0.14
N SER A 267 13.99 -20.89 0.26
CA SER A 267 13.84 -19.47 0.60
C SER A 267 13.51 -18.66 -0.65
N VAL A 268 12.61 -17.69 -0.51
CA VAL A 268 12.22 -16.78 -1.60
C VAL A 268 12.35 -15.35 -1.09
N THR A 269 13.05 -14.51 -1.84
CA THR A 269 13.11 -13.07 -1.61
C THR A 269 11.98 -12.40 -2.38
N PHE A 270 11.32 -11.43 -1.77
CA PHE A 270 10.26 -10.66 -2.40
C PHE A 270 10.16 -9.27 -1.78
N ASP A 271 9.61 -8.34 -2.56
CA ASP A 271 9.11 -7.05 -2.10
C ASP A 271 7.60 -7.10 -1.96
N TYR A 272 7.09 -6.37 -0.97
CA TYR A 272 5.66 -6.14 -0.81
C TYR A 272 5.39 -4.68 -0.46
N TRP A 273 4.51 -4.04 -1.22
CA TRP A 273 4.03 -2.70 -0.94
C TRP A 273 2.51 -2.61 -1.03
N GLN A 274 1.97 -1.67 -0.26
CA GLN A 274 0.59 -1.22 -0.36
C GLN A 274 0.61 0.20 -0.91
N THR A 275 0.12 0.38 -2.13
CA THR A 275 0.11 1.70 -2.77
C THR A 275 -1.30 2.25 -2.76
N ALA A 276 -1.55 3.26 -1.92
CA ALA A 276 -2.80 4.01 -1.88
C ALA A 276 -2.67 5.30 -2.72
N MET A 277 -3.42 5.40 -3.81
CA MET A 277 -3.50 6.63 -4.59
C MET A 277 -4.59 7.52 -4.02
N LEU A 278 -4.21 8.66 -3.44
CA LEU A 278 -5.10 9.50 -2.64
C LEU A 278 -5.60 10.70 -3.45
N ALA A 279 -6.92 10.94 -3.40
CA ALA A 279 -7.53 12.15 -3.93
C ALA A 279 -8.75 12.54 -3.08
N PRO A 280 -8.54 12.79 -1.77
CA PRO A 280 -9.64 12.99 -0.84
C PRO A 280 -10.48 14.20 -1.24
N GLY A 281 -11.80 13.99 -1.36
CA GLY A 281 -12.77 15.02 -1.72
C GLY A 281 -13.66 14.63 -2.89
N LYS A 282 -14.31 15.62 -3.51
CA LYS A 282 -15.29 15.40 -4.60
C LYS A 282 -14.69 15.41 -6.01
N LYS A 283 -13.49 15.99 -6.17
CA LYS A 283 -12.95 16.34 -7.49
C LYS A 283 -12.05 15.28 -8.11
N ASN A 284 -11.87 14.12 -7.46
CA ASN A 284 -10.94 13.06 -7.89
C ASN A 284 -9.53 13.62 -8.23
N SER A 285 -9.12 14.62 -7.46
CA SER A 285 -7.84 15.31 -7.56
C SER A 285 -7.53 15.90 -6.17
N PRO A 286 -6.26 15.89 -5.74
CA PRO A 286 -5.88 16.54 -4.50
C PRO A 286 -6.04 18.05 -4.64
N SER A 287 -6.38 18.71 -3.54
CA SER A 287 -6.44 20.17 -3.48
C SER A 287 -5.18 20.74 -2.82
N ALA A 288 -4.94 22.04 -2.98
CA ALA A 288 -3.88 22.75 -2.26
C ALA A 288 -3.97 22.62 -0.72
N GLN A 289 -5.14 22.25 -0.20
CA GLN A 289 -5.38 22.03 1.24
C GLN A 289 -5.01 20.61 1.70
N LEU A 290 -4.58 19.71 0.81
CA LEU A 290 -4.08 18.40 1.21
C LEU A 290 -2.93 18.57 2.20
N HIS A 291 -3.05 17.91 3.35
CA HIS A 291 -2.10 17.98 4.45
C HIS A 291 -1.57 16.57 4.75
N PHE A 292 -0.26 16.41 4.65
CA PHE A 292 0.47 15.19 4.95
C PHE A 292 0.86 15.18 6.43
N VAL A 293 0.35 14.20 7.17
CA VAL A 293 0.72 13.98 8.59
C VAL A 293 1.59 12.74 8.67
N VAL A 294 2.90 12.94 8.70
CA VAL A 294 3.90 11.88 8.80
C VAL A 294 4.70 12.09 10.09
N PRO A 295 4.76 11.10 11.00
CA PRO A 295 5.36 11.26 12.31
C PRO A 295 6.90 11.17 12.31
N SER A 296 7.55 11.81 11.32
CA SER A 296 9.00 11.86 11.21
C SER A 296 9.52 13.30 11.25
N ALA A 297 10.75 13.47 11.70
CA ALA A 297 11.47 14.74 11.65
C ALA A 297 12.27 14.93 10.35
N GLN A 298 12.46 13.86 9.56
CA GLN A 298 13.33 13.87 8.39
C GLN A 298 12.80 12.96 7.28
N MET A 299 13.00 13.41 6.05
CA MET A 299 12.61 12.68 4.84
C MET A 299 13.80 12.58 3.89
N MET A 300 13.79 11.58 3.02
CA MET A 300 14.69 11.46 1.88
C MET A 300 13.94 11.82 0.59
N VAL A 301 14.54 12.64 -0.26
CA VAL A 301 13.99 12.92 -1.59
C VAL A 301 14.10 11.66 -2.43
N HIS A 302 12.97 11.16 -2.93
CA HIS A 302 12.94 10.05 -3.88
C HIS A 302 12.96 10.58 -5.32
N SER A 303 12.18 11.62 -5.60
CA SER A 303 12.17 12.30 -6.89
C SER A 303 11.58 13.71 -6.76
N THR A 304 12.05 14.65 -7.58
CA THR A 304 11.46 15.99 -7.62
C THR A 304 11.84 16.71 -8.91
N ASN A 305 11.01 17.69 -9.29
CA ASN A 305 11.36 18.71 -10.29
C ASN A 305 11.50 20.10 -9.66
N ASP A 306 11.48 20.20 -8.32
CA ASP A 306 11.72 21.44 -7.61
C ASP A 306 13.24 21.62 -7.41
N PRO A 307 13.89 22.55 -8.12
CA PRO A 307 15.34 22.76 -7.99
C PRO A 307 15.75 23.36 -6.63
N ALA A 308 14.79 23.78 -5.81
CA ALA A 308 15.04 24.29 -4.46
C ALA A 308 15.04 23.18 -3.38
N LEU A 309 14.74 21.92 -3.76
CA LEU A 309 14.84 20.77 -2.86
C LEU A 309 16.17 20.02 -3.07
N PRO A 310 16.61 19.21 -2.09
CA PRO A 310 17.78 18.36 -2.27
C PRO A 310 17.63 17.37 -3.43
N LEU A 311 18.76 16.83 -3.88
CA LEU A 311 18.76 15.85 -4.96
C LEU A 311 18.15 14.51 -4.49
N PRO A 312 17.63 13.68 -5.41
CA PRO A 312 17.23 12.31 -5.08
C PRO A 312 18.32 11.55 -4.30
N GLY A 313 17.93 10.94 -3.19
CA GLY A 313 18.82 10.24 -2.23
C GLY A 313 19.32 11.12 -1.08
N GLU A 314 19.15 12.44 -1.15
CA GLU A 314 19.52 13.35 -0.06
C GLU A 314 18.35 13.57 0.91
N THR A 315 18.68 13.93 2.17
CA THR A 315 17.68 14.14 3.22
C THR A 315 17.34 15.61 3.42
N PHE A 316 16.14 15.87 3.95
CA PHE A 316 15.66 17.20 4.34
C PHE A 316 14.83 17.13 5.62
N THR A 317 14.75 18.26 6.33
CA THR A 317 13.92 18.40 7.53
C THR A 317 12.44 18.37 7.19
N TRP A 318 11.62 17.75 8.04
CA TRP A 318 10.18 17.65 7.87
C TRP A 318 9.42 18.15 9.10
N PRO A 319 8.27 18.84 8.93
CA PRO A 319 7.67 19.24 7.65
C PRO A 319 8.23 20.54 7.06
N GLN A 320 9.07 21.25 7.80
CA GLN A 320 9.62 22.55 7.40
C GLN A 320 10.98 22.38 6.72
N TYR A 321 11.15 22.94 5.53
CA TYR A 321 12.43 22.99 4.82
C TYR A 321 12.58 24.31 4.05
N ASP A 322 13.71 24.99 4.23
CA ASP A 322 14.03 26.27 3.59
C ASP A 322 12.88 27.30 3.66
N GLY A 323 12.30 27.45 4.87
CA GLY A 323 11.20 28.37 5.13
C GLY A 323 9.84 27.97 4.54
N ARG A 324 9.71 26.77 3.96
CA ARG A 324 8.46 26.23 3.42
C ARG A 324 7.94 25.07 4.25
N ASP A 325 6.63 25.07 4.51
CA ASP A 325 5.95 23.94 5.11
C ASP A 325 5.51 22.95 4.02
N LEU A 326 6.27 21.88 3.83
CA LEU A 326 6.01 20.86 2.83
C LEU A 326 4.93 19.86 3.25
N SER A 327 4.38 19.95 4.46
CA SER A 327 3.21 19.14 4.83
C SER A 327 1.96 19.56 4.08
N HIS A 328 1.90 20.76 3.50
CA HIS A 328 0.76 21.22 2.70
C HIS A 328 1.08 21.21 1.21
N LEU A 329 0.28 20.49 0.42
CA LEU A 329 0.48 20.38 -1.03
C LEU A 329 0.46 21.76 -1.73
N GLY A 330 -0.33 22.71 -1.23
CA GLY A 330 -0.38 24.08 -1.77
C GLY A 330 0.92 24.87 -1.68
N ASN A 331 1.88 24.42 -0.87
CA ASN A 331 3.20 25.05 -0.72
C ASN A 331 4.25 24.45 -1.66
N TRP A 332 3.89 23.44 -2.45
CA TRP A 332 4.81 22.77 -3.36
C TRP A 332 4.89 23.54 -4.68
N ASN A 333 6.11 23.82 -5.14
CA ASN A 333 6.32 24.50 -6.43
C ASN A 333 6.23 23.54 -7.62
N GLN A 334 6.65 22.29 -7.42
CA GLN A 334 6.68 21.19 -8.38
C GLN A 334 6.40 19.87 -7.62
N TYR A 335 6.37 18.73 -8.31
CA TYR A 335 6.17 17.44 -7.64
C TYR A 335 7.35 17.12 -6.70
N LEU A 336 7.02 16.42 -5.61
CA LEU A 336 7.96 15.85 -4.65
C LEU A 336 7.50 14.44 -4.29
N GLY A 337 8.32 13.46 -4.62
CA GLY A 337 8.27 12.11 -4.06
C GLY A 337 9.30 12.00 -2.95
N PHE A 338 8.91 11.45 -1.81
CA PHE A 338 9.77 11.36 -0.63
C PHE A 338 9.47 10.10 0.18
N PHE A 339 10.46 9.70 0.98
CA PHE A 339 10.39 8.59 1.90
C PHE A 339 10.72 9.05 3.31
N GLU A 340 10.13 8.42 4.31
CA GLU A 340 10.53 8.60 5.71
C GLU A 340 11.98 8.17 5.91
N TYR A 341 12.78 8.98 6.61
CA TYR A 341 14.17 8.62 6.89
C TYR A 341 14.37 8.42 8.40
N PRO A 342 15.08 7.36 8.85
CA PRO A 342 15.80 6.34 8.06
C PRO A 342 15.00 5.06 7.74
N GLU A 343 13.70 5.01 8.06
CA GLU A 343 12.95 3.75 8.20
C GLU A 343 12.15 3.29 6.97
N ALA A 344 12.11 4.07 5.89
CA ALA A 344 11.27 3.76 4.73
C ALA A 344 11.79 2.65 3.81
#